data_AF-W0RKQ9-F1
#
_entry.id   AF-W0RKQ9-F1
#
_cell.length_a   1.000
_cell.length_b   1.000
_cell.length_c   1.000
_cell.angle_alpha   90.00
_cell.angle_beta   90.00
_cell.angle_gamma   90.00
#
_symmetry.space_group_name_H-M   'P 1'
#
loop_
_entity.id
_entity.type
_entity.pdbx_description
1 polymer ?
#
loop_
_entity_poly.entity_id
_entity_poly.type
_entity_poly.pdbx_seq_one_letter_code
_entity_poly.pdbx_strand_id
1 'polypeptide(L)'
;METWSDSASTESGAGRRSAGDRLHAALDAVLQALGTPAAPLDILRRVVVRYGALAHEQAVQLEDMLAALTRGVRGVLASHPTTAEAELLAFVQWWAVHGYHRAD
;
A
#
# COMPACT_ATOMS: atom_id res chain seq x y z
N MET A 1 -5.31 -23.53 -43.66
CA MET A 1 -4.17 -22.92 -42.95
C MET A 1 -4.66 -21.60 -42.40
N GLU A 2 -5.46 -21.62 -41.33
CA GLU A 2 -5.96 -20.40 -40.68
C GLU A 2 -6.18 -20.71 -39.20
N THR A 3 -5.16 -20.45 -38.39
CA THR A 3 -5.26 -20.43 -36.93
C THR A 3 -4.68 -19.10 -36.49
N TRP A 4 -5.49 -18.07 -36.27
CA TRP A 4 -5.14 -16.88 -35.49
C TRP A 4 -6.43 -16.14 -35.19
N SER A 5 -6.96 -16.32 -33.97
CA SER A 5 -7.80 -15.34 -33.27
C SER A 5 -8.14 -15.90 -31.89
N ASP A 6 -7.18 -15.90 -30.96
CA ASP A 6 -7.51 -15.92 -29.53
C ASP A 6 -6.31 -15.55 -28.64
N SER A 7 -5.89 -14.28 -28.64
CA SER A 7 -4.83 -13.83 -27.71
C SER A 7 -5.13 -12.52 -26.99
N ALA A 8 -6.36 -12.00 -27.09
CA ALA A 8 -6.71 -10.73 -26.43
C ALA A 8 -7.12 -10.89 -24.93
N SER A 9 -7.32 -12.12 -24.44
CA SER A 9 -7.88 -12.35 -23.09
C SER A 9 -6.85 -12.60 -21.99
N THR A 10 -5.58 -12.84 -22.32
CA THR A 10 -4.53 -13.19 -21.34
C THR A 10 -3.79 -11.99 -20.76
N GLU A 11 -3.69 -10.88 -21.49
CA GLU A 11 -2.93 -9.70 -21.05
C GLU A 11 -3.63 -8.94 -19.91
N SER A 12 -4.96 -8.84 -19.95
CA SER A 12 -5.75 -8.16 -18.91
C SER A 12 -5.73 -8.88 -17.55
N GLY A 13 -5.63 -10.22 -17.55
CA GLY A 13 -5.53 -11.02 -16.33
C GLY A 13 -4.12 -11.05 -15.73
N ALA A 14 -3.08 -10.94 -16.55
CA ALA A 14 -1.69 -10.84 -16.09
C ALA A 14 -1.39 -9.45 -15.50
N GLY A 15 -1.84 -8.37 -16.15
CA GLY A 15 -1.65 -7.01 -15.67
C GLY A 15 -2.34 -6.73 -14.33
N ARG A 16 -3.55 -7.28 -14.12
CA ARG A 16 -4.30 -7.09 -12.87
C ARG A 16 -3.71 -7.88 -11.69
N ARG A 17 -3.17 -9.09 -11.94
CA ARG A 17 -2.41 -9.86 -10.95
C ARG A 17 -1.11 -9.16 -10.56
N SER A 18 -0.34 -8.70 -11.56
CA SER A 18 0.89 -7.92 -11.32
C SER A 18 0.64 -6.62 -10.57
N ALA A 19 -0.50 -5.96 -10.78
CA ALA A 19 -0.90 -4.80 -10.01
C ALA A 19 -1.18 -5.15 -8.53
N GLY A 20 -2.00 -6.18 -8.30
CA GLY A 20 -2.28 -6.68 -6.94
C GLY A 20 -1.01 -7.11 -6.19
N ASP A 21 -0.09 -7.79 -6.86
CA ASP A 21 1.20 -8.20 -6.29
C ASP A 21 2.05 -6.99 -5.88
N ARG A 22 2.06 -5.93 -6.70
CA ARG A 22 2.76 -4.67 -6.38
C ARG A 22 2.15 -3.94 -5.19
N LEU A 23 0.83 -3.95 -5.06
CA LEU A 23 0.14 -3.34 -3.91
C LEU A 23 0.42 -4.12 -2.63
N HIS A 24 0.39 -5.45 -2.69
CA HIS A 24 0.71 -6.32 -1.56
C HIS A 24 2.15 -6.13 -1.10
N ALA A 25 3.11 -6.13 -2.03
CA ALA A 25 4.51 -5.87 -1.74
C ALA A 25 4.75 -4.48 -1.13
N ALA A 26 3.98 -3.47 -1.55
CA ALA A 26 4.06 -2.13 -0.98
C ALA A 26 3.50 -2.07 0.44
N LEU A 27 2.41 -2.80 0.73
CA LEU A 27 1.90 -2.95 2.09
C LEU A 27 2.92 -3.67 2.98
N ASP A 28 3.51 -4.77 2.51
CA ASP A 28 4.55 -5.49 3.23
C ASP A 28 5.75 -4.60 3.55
N ALA A 29 6.17 -3.74 2.62
CA ALA A 29 7.24 -2.78 2.86
C ALA A 29 6.90 -1.78 3.98
N VAL A 30 5.63 -1.36 4.10
CA VAL A 30 5.18 -0.53 5.23
C VAL A 30 5.30 -1.29 6.54
N LEU A 31 4.80 -2.53 6.57
CA LEU A 31 4.81 -3.37 7.78
C LEU A 31 6.23 -3.72 8.22
N GLN A 32 7.13 -4.00 7.27
CA GLN A 32 8.53 -4.29 7.55
C GLN A 32 9.29 -3.06 8.07
N ALA A 33 9.04 -1.88 7.49
CA ALA A 33 9.60 -0.64 8.00
C ALA A 33 9.12 -0.34 9.42
N LEU A 34 7.85 -0.63 9.72
CA LEU A 34 7.27 -0.45 11.06
C LEU A 34 7.83 -1.43 12.09
N GLY A 35 8.08 -2.67 11.68
CA GLY A 35 8.71 -3.69 12.53
C GLY A 35 10.21 -3.44 12.79
N THR A 36 10.82 -2.46 12.14
CA THR A 36 12.24 -2.12 12.32
C THR A 36 12.39 -1.08 13.44
N PRO A 37 12.97 -1.42 14.60
CA PRO A 37 12.96 -0.56 15.81
C PRO A 37 13.66 0.79 15.63
N ALA A 38 14.58 0.87 14.66
CA ALA A 38 15.36 2.06 14.36
C ALA A 38 15.00 2.69 13.00
N ALA A 39 13.87 2.31 12.39
CA ALA A 39 13.45 2.92 11.13
C ALA A 39 13.21 4.43 11.34
N PRO A 40 13.89 5.31 10.58
CA PRO A 40 13.58 6.73 10.58
C PRO A 40 12.14 6.97 10.14
N LEU A 41 11.45 7.92 10.77
CA LEU A 41 10.09 8.33 10.40
C LEU A 41 9.98 8.71 8.91
N ASP A 42 11.04 9.25 8.32
CA ASP A 42 11.07 9.57 6.89
C ASP A 42 11.04 8.34 5.98
N ILE A 43 11.58 7.20 6.44
CA ILE A 43 11.42 5.93 5.71
C ILE A 43 9.97 5.48 5.78
N LEU A 44 9.37 5.48 6.97
CA LEU A 44 7.97 5.13 7.19
C LEU A 44 7.01 5.97 6.34
N ARG A 45 7.22 7.30 6.31
CA ARG A 45 6.43 8.21 5.48
C ARG A 45 6.56 7.88 4.00
N ARG A 46 7.77 7.62 3.50
CA ARG A 46 8.01 7.28 2.10
C ARG A 46 7.32 5.99 1.67
N VAL A 47 7.39 4.94 2.50
CA VAL A 47 6.73 3.66 2.16
C VAL A 47 5.21 3.76 2.20
N VAL A 48 4.64 4.55 3.12
CA VAL A 48 3.19 4.82 3.17
C VAL A 48 2.73 5.61 1.94
N VAL A 49 3.46 6.66 1.55
CA VAL A 49 3.16 7.44 0.33
C VAL A 49 3.21 6.53 -0.91
N ARG A 50 4.22 5.66 -1.02
CA ARG A 50 4.34 4.72 -2.13
C ARG A 50 3.17 3.73 -2.18
N TYR A 51 2.80 3.16 -1.03
CA TYR A 51 1.63 2.27 -0.94
C TYR A 51 0.36 2.97 -1.40
N GLY A 52 0.14 4.20 -0.93
CA GLY A 52 -1.03 4.99 -1.28
C GLY A 52 -1.08 5.41 -2.76
N ALA A 53 0.05 5.77 -3.37
CA ALA A 53 0.14 6.03 -4.80
C ALA A 53 -0.22 4.78 -5.63
N LEU A 54 0.30 3.62 -5.26
CA LEU A 54 -0.04 2.34 -5.91
C LEU A 54 -1.51 1.96 -5.71
N ALA A 55 -2.08 2.24 -4.54
CA ALA A 55 -3.51 2.03 -4.28
C ALA A 55 -4.38 2.93 -5.18
N HIS A 56 -3.96 4.19 -5.37
CA HIS A 56 -4.62 5.13 -6.25
C HIS A 56 -4.53 4.70 -7.72
N GLU A 57 -3.35 4.34 -8.21
CA GLU A 57 -3.13 3.80 -9.57
C GLU A 57 -4.01 2.56 -9.86
N GLN A 58 -4.36 1.81 -8.81
CA GLN A 58 -5.18 0.60 -8.90
C GLN A 58 -6.66 0.85 -8.63
N ALA A 59 -7.08 2.11 -8.47
CA ALA A 59 -8.44 2.50 -8.14
C ALA A 59 -9.01 1.78 -6.91
N VAL A 60 -8.14 1.46 -5.93
CA VAL A 60 -8.57 0.90 -4.65
C VAL A 60 -9.35 1.97 -3.91
N GLN A 61 -10.53 1.64 -3.39
CA GLN A 61 -11.28 2.58 -2.59
C GLN A 61 -10.45 3.03 -1.38
N LEU A 62 -10.47 4.34 -1.09
CA LEU A 62 -9.71 4.92 0.01
C LEU A 62 -10.01 4.23 1.34
N GLU A 63 -11.27 3.89 1.59
CA GLU A 63 -11.73 3.20 2.80
C GLU A 63 -11.12 1.81 2.94
N ASP A 64 -11.09 1.02 1.85
CA ASP A 64 -10.50 -0.32 1.82
C ASP A 64 -8.98 -0.27 2.02
N MET A 65 -8.32 0.69 1.35
CA MET A 65 -6.89 0.93 1.50
C MET A 65 -6.55 1.30 2.96
N LEU A 66 -7.29 2.23 3.55
CA LEU A 66 -7.08 2.64 4.95
C LEU A 66 -7.37 1.51 5.93
N ALA A 67 -8.41 0.70 5.68
CA ALA A 67 -8.75 -0.44 6.52
C ALA A 67 -7.63 -1.49 6.49
N ALA A 68 -7.08 -1.81 5.31
CA ALA A 68 -5.95 -2.73 5.17
C ALA A 68 -4.69 -2.22 5.89
N LEU A 69 -4.33 -0.96 5.64
CA LEU A 69 -3.16 -0.32 6.23
C LEU A 69 -3.26 -0.23 7.75
N THR A 70 -4.39 0.26 8.28
CA THR A 70 -4.61 0.41 9.73
C THR A 70 -4.60 -0.94 10.43
N ARG A 71 -5.21 -1.98 9.82
CA ARG A 71 -5.19 -3.34 10.36
C ARG A 71 -3.77 -3.90 10.43
N GLY A 72 -3.01 -3.76 9.34
CA GLY A 72 -1.62 -4.24 9.29
C GLY A 72 -0.73 -3.53 10.31
N VAL A 73 -0.81 -2.19 10.37
CA VAL A 73 -0.06 -1.36 11.33
C VAL A 73 -0.37 -1.78 12.76
N ARG A 74 -1.65 -1.89 13.15
CA ARG A 74 -2.06 -2.38 14.49
C ARG A 74 -1.52 -3.78 14.79
N GLY A 75 -1.50 -4.68 13.80
CA GLY A 75 -0.97 -6.02 13.96
C GLY A 75 0.53 -6.05 14.30
N VAL A 76 1.33 -5.25 13.59
CA VAL A 76 2.78 -5.12 13.87
C VAL A 76 3.01 -4.50 15.24
N LEU A 77 2.26 -3.46 15.58
CA LEU A 77 2.38 -2.75 16.87
C LEU A 77 1.99 -3.60 18.07
N ALA A 78 0.98 -4.46 17.93
CA ALA A 78 0.63 -5.43 18.96
C ALA A 78 1.79 -6.40 19.29
N SER A 79 2.68 -6.64 18.31
CA SER A 79 3.86 -7.51 18.47
C SER A 79 5.11 -6.73 18.90
N HIS A 80 5.18 -5.44 18.56
CA HIS A 80 6.33 -4.56 18.80
C HIS A 80 5.85 -3.14 19.14
N PRO A 81 5.49 -2.86 20.41
CA PRO A 81 5.06 -1.53 20.81
C PRO A 81 6.19 -0.52 20.61
N THR A 82 5.94 0.48 19.77
CA THR A 82 6.88 1.57 19.47
C THR A 82 6.22 2.90 19.76
N THR A 83 6.99 3.83 20.34
CA THR A 83 6.56 5.21 20.57
C THR A 83 6.19 5.96 19.29
N ALA A 84 6.59 5.46 18.12
CA ALA A 84 6.24 6.02 16.82
C ALA A 84 4.80 5.69 16.36
N GLU A 85 4.06 4.85 17.10
CA GLU A 85 2.69 4.42 16.75
C GLU A 85 1.75 5.61 16.51
N ALA A 86 1.64 6.51 17.49
CA ALA A 86 0.70 7.62 17.43
C ALA A 86 1.05 8.58 16.28
N GLU A 87 2.34 8.83 16.07
CA GLU A 87 2.83 9.68 14.98
C GLU A 87 2.57 9.06 13.61
N LEU A 88 2.75 7.75 13.47
CA LEU A 88 2.50 7.05 12.21
C LEU A 88 1.01 7.00 11.89
N LEU A 89 0.17 6.66 12.86
CA LEU A 89 -1.29 6.65 12.67
C LEU A 89 -1.81 8.06 12.32
N ALA A 90 -1.31 9.08 13.02
CA ALA A 90 -1.63 10.48 12.70
C ALA A 90 -1.17 10.86 11.28
N PHE A 91 0.03 10.44 10.87
CA PHE A 91 0.53 10.68 9.51
C PHE A 91 -0.33 9.97 8.46
N VAL A 92 -0.69 8.70 8.68
CA VAL A 92 -1.53 7.93 7.74
C VAL A 92 -2.90 8.61 7.58
N GLN A 93 -3.53 9.02 8.68
CA GLN A 93 -4.80 9.72 8.64
C GLN A 93 -4.68 11.08 7.92
N TRP A 94 -3.65 11.86 8.24
CA TRP A 94 -3.39 13.13 7.57
C TRP A 94 -3.15 12.95 6.07
N TRP A 95 -2.32 11.98 5.68
CA TRP A 95 -2.00 11.70 4.29
C TRP A 95 -3.22 11.21 3.51
N ALA A 96 -4.07 10.39 4.11
CA ALA A 96 -5.31 9.94 3.49
C ALA A 96 -6.25 11.10 3.14
N VAL A 97 -6.33 12.10 4.02
CA VAL A 97 -7.19 13.28 3.82
C VAL A 97 -6.57 14.27 2.83
N HIS A 98 -5.25 14.48 2.87
CA HIS A 98 -4.60 15.60 2.16
C HIS A 98 -3.71 15.20 0.99
N GLY A 99 -3.22 13.96 0.97
CA GLY A 99 -2.25 13.45 0.01
C GLY A 99 -2.86 12.52 -1.04
N TYR A 100 -3.85 11.70 -0.67
CA TYR A 100 -4.45 10.72 -1.59
C TYR A 100 -5.11 11.36 -2.82
N HIS A 101 -5.77 12.51 -2.66
CA HIS A 101 -6.41 13.25 -3.77
C HIS A 101 -5.46 14.12 -4.59
N ARG A 102 -4.18 14.23 -4.21
CA ARG A 102 -3.16 15.02 -4.92
C ARG A 102 -2.17 14.17 -5.70
N ALA A 103 -2.42 12.86 -5.80
CA ALA A 103 -1.60 11.95 -6.58
C ALA A 103 -1.89 11.98 -8.10
N ASP A 104 -2.67 12.98 -8.56
CA ASP A 104 -2.88 13.34 -9.97
C ASP A 104 -1.64 13.98 -10.60
#